data_AF-A0AAU1KB45-F1
#
_entry.id   AF-A0AAU1KB45-F1
#
_cell.length_a   1.000
_cell.length_b   1.000
_cell.length_c   1.000
_cell.angle_alpha   90.00
_cell.angle_beta   90.00
_cell.angle_gamma   90.00
#
_symmetry.space_group_name_H-M   'P 1'
#
loop_
_entity.id
_entity.type
_entity.pdbx_description
1 polymer ?
#
loop_
_entity_poly.entity_id
_entity_poly.type
_entity_poly.pdbx_seq_one_letter_code
_entity_poly.pdbx_strand_id
1 'polypeptide(L)'
;MTTHDRPSRAELHDRPGSLRGTSWELFEDPWRGTPSFADEQSVVAAAGLVQLGETFGLDYPINAFMPGMSRTEKPAEHVIYGNGPAHRADYLDGYYLQSSTQVDGLRHRRADDVGFYGETADELIIPGTEEIGIQVWADRPIVSRGVLVDIAGLLARRDETLDHEAGQPIPYDYIDQALTAQAIELRAGDIVMLHTGWCEWFLELTAEQKLAQQALGRATGIEQSEEVLDWAWDSGLALLAADTFAVECLPAVPGSPFVRSAPNDRGMMHQEFLAKLGMPLGELWRLGPLARRMDALQRWEAFLSVKPLNVTGATGSPANAVAII
;
A
#
# COMPACT_ATOMS: atom_id res chain seq x y z
N MET A 1 -19.15 7.11 -9.35
CA MET A 1 -18.41 5.86 -9.11
C MET A 1 -18.83 4.84 -10.12
N THR A 2 -17.95 4.50 -11.06
CA THR A 2 -18.10 3.28 -11.86
C THR A 2 -17.72 2.10 -10.99
N THR A 3 -18.71 1.37 -10.48
CA THR A 3 -18.52 0.13 -9.72
C THR A 3 -18.08 -0.99 -10.66
N HIS A 4 -17.21 -1.89 -10.19
CA HIS A 4 -16.87 -3.11 -10.93
C HIS A 4 -18.07 -4.08 -10.99
N ASP A 5 -17.98 -5.14 -11.79
CA ASP A 5 -19.04 -6.13 -12.01
C ASP A 5 -19.13 -7.24 -10.94
N ARG A 6 -18.44 -7.06 -9.82
CA ARG A 6 -18.41 -8.03 -8.70
C ARG A 6 -19.36 -7.59 -7.60
N PRO A 7 -19.76 -8.48 -6.68
CA PRO A 7 -20.56 -8.09 -5.54
C PRO A 7 -19.90 -6.93 -4.77
N SER A 8 -20.73 -5.98 -4.33
CA SER A 8 -20.32 -4.93 -3.41
C SER A 8 -19.80 -5.49 -2.10
N ARG A 9 -19.07 -4.69 -1.31
CA ARG A 9 -18.52 -5.11 -0.02
C ARG A 9 -19.62 -5.60 0.91
N ALA A 10 -20.75 -4.89 0.94
CA ALA A 10 -21.96 -5.29 1.66
C ALA A 10 -22.44 -6.69 1.26
N GLU A 11 -22.55 -6.97 -0.05
CA GLU A 11 -22.96 -8.29 -0.56
C GLU A 11 -21.92 -9.39 -0.23
N LEU A 12 -20.63 -9.04 -0.08
CA LEU A 12 -19.62 -10.01 0.37
C LEU A 12 -19.93 -10.52 1.79
N HIS A 13 -20.46 -9.70 2.70
CA HIS A 13 -20.82 -10.12 4.06
C HIS A 13 -21.96 -11.14 4.09
N ASP A 14 -22.78 -11.20 3.04
CA ASP A 14 -23.87 -12.15 2.90
C ASP A 14 -23.45 -13.50 2.28
N ARG A 15 -22.19 -13.62 1.84
CA ARG A 15 -21.65 -14.88 1.31
C ARG A 15 -21.65 -15.99 2.37
N PRO A 16 -21.85 -17.26 1.97
CA PRO A 16 -22.00 -18.37 2.92
C PRO A 16 -20.66 -18.87 3.47
N GLY A 17 -20.69 -19.43 4.69
CA GLY A 17 -19.57 -20.20 5.24
C GLY A 17 -18.27 -19.39 5.39
N SER A 18 -17.15 -19.99 4.99
CA SER A 18 -15.81 -19.37 4.99
C SER A 18 -15.68 -18.20 4.01
N LEU A 19 -16.58 -18.10 3.02
CA LEU A 19 -16.55 -17.02 2.02
C LEU A 19 -17.12 -15.70 2.55
N ARG A 20 -17.78 -15.71 3.72
CA ARG A 20 -18.37 -14.52 4.34
C ARG A 20 -17.35 -13.40 4.46
N GLY A 21 -17.66 -12.25 3.87
CA GLY A 21 -16.83 -11.06 3.94
C GLY A 21 -15.52 -11.20 3.16
N THR A 22 -15.38 -12.17 2.24
CA THR A 22 -14.17 -12.36 1.43
C THR A 22 -14.45 -12.12 -0.05
N SER A 23 -13.41 -11.77 -0.81
CA SER A 23 -13.44 -11.73 -2.28
C SER A 23 -13.01 -13.05 -2.94
N TRP A 24 -12.83 -14.11 -2.14
CA TRP A 24 -12.31 -15.39 -2.61
C TRP A 24 -13.21 -15.98 -3.69
N GLU A 25 -12.62 -16.70 -4.63
CA GLU A 25 -13.31 -17.32 -5.77
C GLU A 25 -13.94 -16.32 -6.77
N LEU A 26 -13.78 -15.01 -6.60
CA LEU A 26 -14.32 -14.04 -7.54
C LEU A 26 -13.38 -13.81 -8.72
N PHE A 27 -12.06 -13.90 -8.53
CA PHE A 27 -11.06 -13.65 -9.58
C PHE A 27 -10.71 -14.92 -10.35
N GLU A 28 -10.45 -14.78 -11.66
CA GLU A 28 -10.05 -15.89 -12.54
C GLU A 28 -8.69 -16.47 -12.10
N ASP A 29 -7.73 -15.60 -11.81
CA ASP A 29 -6.48 -15.98 -11.16
C ASP A 29 -6.69 -15.94 -9.63
N PRO A 30 -6.70 -17.10 -8.94
CA PRO A 30 -7.01 -17.19 -7.52
C PRO A 30 -5.91 -16.61 -6.62
N TRP A 31 -4.73 -16.25 -7.15
CA TRP A 31 -3.62 -15.70 -6.37
C TRP A 31 -3.37 -14.22 -6.61
N ARG A 32 -4.00 -13.65 -7.65
CA ARG A 32 -3.72 -12.27 -8.05
C ARG A 32 -4.43 -11.23 -7.18
N GLY A 33 -5.65 -11.51 -6.71
CA GLY A 33 -6.44 -10.56 -5.91
C GLY A 33 -6.94 -9.35 -6.70
N THR A 34 -7.11 -8.21 -6.04
CA THR A 34 -7.62 -6.97 -6.65
C THR A 34 -6.74 -6.38 -7.76
N PRO A 35 -5.43 -6.66 -7.88
CA PRO A 35 -4.64 -6.38 -9.09
C PRO A 35 -5.19 -6.97 -10.38
N SER A 36 -6.20 -7.84 -10.31
CA SER A 36 -6.98 -8.31 -11.47
C SER A 36 -7.90 -7.24 -12.06
N PHE A 37 -8.27 -6.19 -11.29
CA PHE A 37 -9.03 -5.06 -11.82
C PHE A 37 -8.20 -4.18 -12.78
N ALA A 38 -6.86 -4.20 -12.64
CA ALA A 38 -5.95 -3.58 -13.58
C ALA A 38 -5.76 -4.49 -14.81
N ASP A 39 -6.72 -4.41 -15.73
CA ASP A 39 -6.77 -5.23 -16.95
C ASP A 39 -6.04 -4.56 -18.14
N GLU A 40 -6.02 -5.23 -19.28
CA GLU A 40 -5.36 -4.72 -20.49
C GLU A 40 -5.97 -3.40 -20.98
N GLN A 41 -7.27 -3.16 -20.75
CA GLN A 41 -7.94 -1.92 -21.15
C GLN A 41 -7.52 -0.76 -20.25
N SER A 42 -7.42 -0.99 -18.94
CA SER A 42 -6.95 0.02 -17.99
C SER A 42 -5.49 0.40 -18.26
N VAL A 43 -4.64 -0.56 -18.64
CA VAL A 43 -3.25 -0.30 -19.05
C VAL A 43 -3.19 0.61 -20.28
N VAL A 44 -3.97 0.31 -21.33
CA VAL A 44 -4.00 1.13 -22.54
C VAL A 44 -4.53 2.54 -22.25
N ALA A 45 -5.58 2.65 -21.42
CA ALA A 45 -6.11 3.94 -21.01
C ALA A 45 -5.08 4.76 -20.22
N ALA A 46 -4.37 4.11 -19.29
CA ALA A 46 -3.31 4.74 -18.50
C ALA A 46 -2.15 5.21 -19.38
N ALA A 47 -1.77 4.46 -20.42
CA ALA A 47 -0.73 4.88 -21.35
C ALA A 47 -1.06 6.21 -22.05
N GLY A 48 -2.35 6.49 -22.26
CA GLY A 48 -2.84 7.78 -22.78
C GLY A 48 -2.62 8.97 -21.84
N LEU A 49 -2.30 8.74 -20.55
CA LEU A 49 -2.03 9.81 -19.58
C LEU A 49 -0.61 10.38 -19.70
N VAL A 50 0.30 9.65 -20.35
CA VAL A 50 1.68 10.08 -20.55
C VAL A 50 1.71 11.20 -21.59
N GLN A 51 1.75 12.44 -21.11
CA GLN A 51 1.70 13.63 -21.97
C GLN A 51 2.99 14.45 -21.88
N LEU A 52 3.63 14.46 -20.70
CA LEU A 52 4.88 15.22 -20.47
C LEU A 52 6.12 14.33 -20.59
N GLY A 53 5.98 13.03 -20.30
CA GLY A 53 7.10 12.09 -20.23
C GLY A 53 7.96 12.26 -18.99
N GLU A 54 7.46 12.96 -17.96
CA GLU A 54 8.15 13.13 -16.70
C GLU A 54 8.00 11.87 -15.85
N THR A 55 9.12 11.32 -15.39
CA THR A 55 9.15 10.06 -14.64
C THR A 55 9.50 10.29 -13.17
N PHE A 56 8.77 9.64 -12.27
CA PHE A 56 8.98 9.70 -10.84
C PHE A 56 9.19 8.30 -10.28
N GLY A 57 10.38 8.03 -9.74
CA GLY A 57 10.61 6.87 -8.88
C GLY A 57 9.96 7.11 -7.52
N LEU A 58 9.13 6.17 -7.09
CA LEU A 58 8.32 6.28 -5.88
C LEU A 58 8.95 5.52 -4.69
N ASP A 59 10.17 5.04 -4.85
CA ASP A 59 10.93 4.36 -3.80
C ASP A 59 11.86 5.33 -3.06
N TYR A 60 11.94 5.18 -1.74
CA TYR A 60 13.03 5.69 -0.93
C TYR A 60 14.23 4.73 -0.94
N PRO A 61 15.45 5.21 -0.61
CA PRO A 61 16.58 4.32 -0.34
C PRO A 61 16.23 3.23 0.68
N ILE A 62 16.84 2.04 0.53
CA ILE A 62 16.53 0.85 1.34
C ILE A 62 16.67 1.03 2.86
N ASN A 63 17.50 1.98 3.30
CA ASN A 63 17.74 2.28 4.71
C ASN A 63 17.19 3.66 5.13
N ALA A 64 16.38 4.33 4.29
CA ALA A 64 15.95 5.72 4.51
C ALA A 64 15.26 5.92 5.86
N PHE A 65 14.48 4.93 6.29
CA PHE A 65 13.70 5.00 7.52
C PHE A 65 14.47 4.53 8.75
N MET A 66 15.73 4.09 8.65
CA MET A 66 16.46 3.56 9.80
C MET A 66 17.03 4.67 10.72
N PRO A 67 16.85 4.61 12.06
CA PRO A 67 15.99 3.68 12.80
C PRO A 67 14.49 3.92 12.52
N GLY A 68 13.76 2.85 12.18
CA GLY A 68 12.36 2.93 11.73
C GLY A 68 11.33 2.71 12.83
N MET A 69 10.06 2.57 12.45
CA MET A 69 8.96 2.28 13.39
C MET A 69 8.94 0.81 13.85
N SER A 70 9.50 -0.11 13.07
CA SER A 70 9.69 -1.51 13.46
C SER A 70 10.86 -1.65 14.44
N ARG A 71 10.64 -2.33 15.57
CA ARG A 71 11.68 -2.62 16.58
C ARG A 71 12.57 -3.81 16.20
N THR A 72 12.15 -4.59 15.21
CA THR A 72 12.82 -5.84 14.80
C THR A 72 13.78 -5.60 13.65
N GLU A 73 13.40 -4.75 12.70
CA GLU A 73 14.19 -4.44 11.53
C GLU A 73 15.50 -3.73 11.88
N LYS A 74 16.52 -4.02 11.09
CA LYS A 74 17.85 -3.44 11.18
C LYS A 74 18.24 -2.89 9.81
N PRO A 75 19.10 -1.86 9.73
CA PRO A 75 19.60 -1.40 8.44
C PRO A 75 20.33 -2.53 7.72
N ALA A 76 20.04 -2.68 6.43
CA ALA A 76 20.76 -3.61 5.58
C ALA A 76 22.20 -3.13 5.35
N GLU A 77 23.15 -4.05 5.31
CA GLU A 77 24.54 -3.76 4.97
C GLU A 77 24.75 -3.89 3.45
N HIS A 78 25.22 -2.82 2.80
CA HIS A 78 25.59 -2.85 1.39
C HIS A 78 27.06 -3.19 1.24
N VAL A 79 27.35 -4.36 0.67
CA VAL A 79 28.71 -4.86 0.49
C VAL A 79 29.04 -4.88 -1.00
N ILE A 80 30.05 -4.09 -1.42
CA ILE A 80 30.60 -4.11 -2.77
C ILE A 80 31.93 -4.86 -2.76
N TYR A 81 32.08 -5.86 -3.63
CA TYR A 81 33.30 -6.68 -3.75
C TYR A 81 33.80 -6.78 -5.20
N GLY A 82 35.01 -7.30 -5.38
CA GLY A 82 35.65 -7.43 -6.68
C GLY A 82 36.61 -8.62 -6.78
N ASN A 83 36.55 -9.39 -7.87
CA ASN A 83 37.49 -10.47 -8.16
C ASN A 83 38.76 -9.99 -8.91
N GLY A 84 38.87 -8.68 -9.14
CA GLY A 84 39.97 -8.03 -9.86
C GLY A 84 39.70 -6.54 -10.11
N PRO A 85 40.65 -5.78 -10.69
CA PRO A 85 40.55 -4.34 -10.83
C PRO A 85 39.34 -3.87 -11.67
N ALA A 86 38.92 -4.67 -12.67
CA ALA A 86 37.84 -4.36 -13.60
C ALA A 86 36.46 -4.96 -13.23
N HIS A 87 36.30 -5.57 -12.05
CA HIS A 87 35.04 -6.21 -11.63
C HIS A 87 34.52 -5.57 -10.34
N ARG A 88 33.24 -5.22 -10.31
CA ARG A 88 32.48 -4.88 -9.09
C ARG A 88 31.16 -5.63 -9.13
N ALA A 89 30.79 -6.21 -8.00
CA ALA A 89 29.48 -6.79 -7.74
C ALA A 89 29.11 -6.48 -6.28
N ASP A 90 27.85 -6.62 -5.92
CA ASP A 90 27.38 -6.32 -4.57
C ASP A 90 26.28 -7.28 -4.09
N TYR A 91 25.99 -7.19 -2.80
CA TYR A 91 24.81 -7.79 -2.18
C TYR A 91 24.37 -6.94 -0.99
N LEU A 92 23.14 -7.18 -0.54
CA LEU A 92 22.57 -6.60 0.67
C LEU A 92 22.47 -7.71 1.72
N ASP A 93 23.13 -7.53 2.87
CA ASP A 93 22.96 -8.42 4.02
C ASP A 93 21.87 -7.88 4.96
N GLY A 94 21.01 -8.77 5.44
CA GLY A 94 19.95 -8.42 6.39
C GLY A 94 18.87 -7.48 5.84
N TYR A 95 18.59 -7.51 4.53
CA TYR A 95 17.53 -6.68 3.95
C TYR A 95 16.13 -7.25 4.23
N TYR A 96 15.34 -6.51 5.01
CA TYR A 96 13.93 -6.81 5.27
C TYR A 96 13.08 -6.21 4.15
N LEU A 97 12.21 -7.01 3.54
CA LEU A 97 11.35 -6.56 2.42
C LEU A 97 10.31 -5.52 2.84
N GLN A 98 10.13 -5.34 4.15
CA GLN A 98 9.22 -4.37 4.78
C GLN A 98 9.95 -3.16 5.43
N SER A 99 11.25 -2.95 5.15
CA SER A 99 12.04 -1.91 5.85
C SER A 99 12.02 -0.51 5.24
N SER A 100 11.47 -0.35 4.04
CA SER A 100 11.39 0.92 3.31
C SER A 100 10.15 0.93 2.41
N THR A 101 10.13 1.71 1.32
CA THR A 101 9.04 1.67 0.34
C THR A 101 8.76 0.24 -0.09
N GLN A 102 7.53 -0.22 0.09
CA GLN A 102 7.16 -1.62 -0.07
C GLN A 102 5.75 -1.80 -0.65
N VAL A 103 5.49 -3.04 -1.04
CA VAL A 103 4.16 -3.60 -1.28
C VAL A 103 4.04 -4.86 -0.43
N ASP A 104 2.99 -4.89 0.37
CA ASP A 104 2.60 -6.06 1.14
C ASP A 104 1.81 -7.04 0.29
N GLY A 105 2.28 -8.28 0.29
CA GLY A 105 1.69 -9.41 -0.39
C GLY A 105 0.62 -10.11 0.44
N LEU A 106 -0.12 -11.01 -0.22
CA LEU A 106 -1.25 -11.71 0.40
C LEU A 106 -0.83 -12.72 1.48
N ARG A 107 0.47 -13.04 1.56
CA ARG A 107 1.08 -13.83 2.65
C ARG A 107 1.45 -12.99 3.88
N HIS A 108 1.39 -11.65 3.79
CA HIS A 108 1.88 -10.77 4.86
C HIS A 108 1.03 -10.88 6.13
N ARG A 109 -0.30 -10.84 5.98
CA ARG A 109 -1.26 -10.97 7.09
C ARG A 109 -2.37 -11.94 6.75
N ARG A 110 -2.68 -12.84 7.68
CA ARG A 110 -3.92 -13.63 7.67
C ARG A 110 -5.03 -12.91 8.41
N ALA A 111 -6.27 -13.27 8.10
CA ALA A 111 -7.41 -12.95 8.95
C ALA A 111 -7.54 -13.94 10.11
N ASP A 112 -7.90 -13.41 11.27
CA ASP A 112 -8.10 -14.19 12.49
C ASP A 112 -9.25 -15.19 12.38
N ASP A 113 -10.30 -14.86 11.63
CA ASP A 113 -11.52 -15.66 11.47
C ASP A 113 -11.47 -16.66 10.29
N VAL A 114 -10.84 -16.29 9.17
CA VAL A 114 -10.88 -17.10 7.93
C VAL A 114 -9.51 -17.59 7.42
N GLY A 115 -8.38 -17.04 7.89
CA GLY A 115 -7.04 -17.47 7.46
C GLY A 115 -6.43 -16.61 6.36
N PHE A 116 -5.49 -17.17 5.58
CA PHE A 116 -4.86 -16.48 4.46
C PHE A 116 -5.76 -16.44 3.23
N TYR A 117 -5.44 -15.55 2.28
CA TYR A 117 -6.21 -15.35 1.07
C TYR A 117 -6.48 -16.65 0.30
N GLY A 118 -7.72 -16.83 -0.15
CA GLY A 118 -8.14 -17.98 -0.95
C GLY A 118 -8.07 -19.32 -0.21
N GLU A 119 -8.33 -19.34 1.11
CA GLU A 119 -8.22 -20.53 1.97
C GLU A 119 -6.81 -21.16 1.97
N THR A 120 -5.76 -20.36 1.69
CA THR A 120 -4.39 -20.87 1.69
C THR A 120 -4.01 -21.34 3.10
N ALA A 121 -3.55 -22.59 3.20
CA ALA A 121 -3.17 -23.20 4.47
C ALA A 121 -1.90 -22.53 5.07
N ASP A 122 -1.90 -22.33 6.38
CA ASP A 122 -0.76 -21.73 7.10
C ASP A 122 0.55 -22.49 6.89
N GLU A 123 0.50 -23.82 6.75
CA GLU A 123 1.69 -24.65 6.52
C GLU A 123 2.36 -24.37 5.17
N LEU A 124 1.65 -23.71 4.25
CA LEU A 124 2.18 -23.24 2.97
C LEU A 124 2.77 -21.83 3.05
N ILE A 125 2.70 -21.13 4.20
CA ILE A 125 3.30 -19.81 4.38
C ILE A 125 4.69 -19.96 5.00
N ILE A 126 5.59 -20.60 4.22
CA ILE A 126 6.98 -20.87 4.60
C ILE A 126 7.92 -20.62 3.42
N PRO A 127 9.25 -20.46 3.65
CA PRO A 127 10.20 -20.30 2.55
C PRO A 127 10.17 -21.48 1.58
N GLY A 128 10.11 -21.19 0.27
CA GLY A 128 10.18 -22.17 -0.82
C GLY A 128 8.83 -22.67 -1.36
N THR A 129 7.70 -22.22 -0.81
CA THR A 129 6.37 -22.43 -1.38
C THR A 129 5.94 -21.22 -2.21
N GLU A 130 4.90 -21.34 -3.04
CA GLU A 130 4.57 -20.32 -4.06
C GLU A 130 3.19 -19.67 -3.88
N GLU A 131 2.24 -20.38 -3.28
CA GLU A 131 0.83 -19.99 -3.13
C GLU A 131 0.69 -18.54 -2.65
N ILE A 132 -0.07 -17.70 -3.37
CA ILE A 132 -0.33 -16.28 -3.04
C ILE A 132 0.93 -15.42 -2.79
N GLY A 133 2.11 -15.87 -3.24
CA GLY A 133 3.37 -15.14 -3.12
C GLY A 133 3.51 -14.00 -4.12
N ILE A 134 4.39 -13.05 -3.83
CA ILE A 134 4.55 -11.81 -4.60
C ILE A 134 4.88 -12.03 -6.10
N GLN A 135 5.44 -13.19 -6.47
CA GLN A 135 5.86 -13.50 -7.82
C GLN A 135 4.72 -13.43 -8.85
N VAL A 136 3.46 -13.66 -8.45
CA VAL A 136 2.30 -13.49 -9.35
C VAL A 136 2.18 -12.04 -9.88
N TRP A 137 2.59 -11.06 -9.08
CA TRP A 137 2.66 -9.65 -9.46
C TRP A 137 4.00 -9.28 -10.10
N ALA A 138 5.05 -10.10 -9.95
CA ALA A 138 6.29 -9.90 -10.70
C ALA A 138 6.16 -10.39 -12.16
N ASP A 139 5.47 -11.51 -12.36
CA ASP A 139 5.23 -12.14 -13.67
C ASP A 139 4.18 -11.36 -14.48
N ARG A 140 3.11 -10.90 -13.82
CA ARG A 140 2.15 -9.93 -14.38
C ARG A 140 2.14 -8.67 -13.51
N PRO A 141 3.00 -7.68 -13.80
CA PRO A 141 3.09 -6.41 -13.07
C PRO A 141 1.74 -5.71 -12.87
N ILE A 142 1.63 -4.92 -11.81
CA ILE A 142 0.43 -4.12 -11.55
C ILE A 142 0.65 -2.79 -12.26
N VAL A 143 0.06 -2.66 -13.46
CA VAL A 143 0.19 -1.49 -14.31
C VAL A 143 -1.20 -0.96 -14.60
N SER A 144 -1.45 0.31 -14.30
CA SER A 144 -2.75 0.94 -14.51
C SER A 144 -2.67 2.45 -14.36
N ARG A 145 -3.83 3.11 -14.28
CA ARG A 145 -3.95 4.51 -13.89
C ARG A 145 -3.63 4.62 -12.39
N GLY A 146 -2.61 5.40 -12.07
CA GLY A 146 -2.32 5.85 -10.71
C GLY A 146 -3.09 7.13 -10.41
N VAL A 147 -3.74 7.21 -9.25
CA VAL A 147 -4.44 8.40 -8.75
C VAL A 147 -3.78 8.84 -7.45
N LEU A 148 -3.27 10.05 -7.40
CA LEU A 148 -2.70 10.62 -6.17
C LEU A 148 -3.76 11.45 -5.44
N VAL A 149 -4.16 11.01 -4.25
CA VAL A 149 -5.08 11.72 -3.37
C VAL A 149 -4.28 12.57 -2.39
N ASP A 150 -4.27 13.88 -2.58
CA ASP A 150 -3.40 14.81 -1.84
C ASP A 150 -4.09 15.38 -0.60
N ILE A 151 -4.11 14.59 0.48
CA ILE A 151 -4.69 14.96 1.77
C ILE A 151 -3.85 16.07 2.42
N ALA A 152 -2.52 15.94 2.40
CA ALA A 152 -1.62 16.95 2.96
C ALA A 152 -1.81 18.32 2.29
N GLY A 153 -1.86 18.36 0.96
CA GLY A 153 -2.09 19.60 0.21
C GLY A 153 -3.50 20.15 0.39
N LEU A 154 -4.52 19.29 0.54
CA LEU A 154 -5.88 19.74 0.90
C LEU A 154 -5.88 20.50 2.22
N LEU A 155 -5.28 19.93 3.26
CA LEU A 155 -5.23 20.53 4.59
C LEU A 155 -4.37 21.80 4.59
N ALA A 156 -3.23 21.79 3.89
CA ALA A 156 -2.39 22.97 3.76
C ALA A 156 -3.14 24.16 3.11
N ARG A 157 -3.99 23.92 2.11
CA ARG A 157 -4.85 24.97 1.51
C ARG A 157 -5.92 25.52 2.46
N ARG A 158 -6.17 24.85 3.58
CA ARG A 158 -7.08 25.26 4.66
C ARG A 158 -6.34 25.82 5.88
N ASP A 159 -5.03 26.04 5.77
CA ASP A 159 -4.15 26.42 6.89
C ASP A 159 -4.16 25.38 8.04
N GLU A 160 -4.37 24.10 7.70
CA GLU A 160 -4.36 22.95 8.61
C GLU A 160 -3.16 22.03 8.33
N THR A 161 -2.71 21.30 9.35
CA THR A 161 -1.63 20.30 9.23
C THR A 161 -1.98 19.06 10.03
N LEU A 162 -1.52 17.89 9.58
CA LEU A 162 -1.62 16.65 10.34
C LEU A 162 -0.59 16.64 11.48
N ASP A 163 -1.04 16.29 12.69
CA ASP A 163 -0.17 16.03 13.82
C ASP A 163 0.43 14.61 13.72
N HIS A 164 1.54 14.52 13.01
CA HIS A 164 2.24 13.26 12.80
C HIS A 164 2.91 12.69 14.06
N GLU A 165 3.33 13.56 14.99
CA GLU A 165 3.91 13.15 16.27
C GLU A 165 2.85 12.46 17.14
N ALA A 166 1.63 13.01 17.19
CA ALA A 166 0.51 12.40 17.88
C ALA A 166 -0.04 11.13 17.19
N GLY A 167 0.37 10.86 15.94
CA GLY A 167 -0.17 9.76 15.15
C GLY A 167 -1.64 10.00 14.77
N GLN A 168 -1.98 11.24 14.38
CA GLN A 168 -3.37 11.65 14.10
C GLN A 168 -4.06 10.67 13.13
N PRO A 169 -5.24 10.12 13.48
CA PRO A 169 -6.06 9.34 12.56
C PRO A 169 -6.61 10.23 11.43
N ILE A 170 -6.64 9.69 10.21
CA ILE A 170 -7.20 10.35 9.04
C ILE A 170 -8.57 9.69 8.73
N PRO A 171 -9.69 10.38 8.99
CA PRO A 171 -11.02 9.84 8.67
C PRO A 171 -11.21 9.74 7.15
N TYR A 172 -12.10 8.85 6.70
CA TYR A 172 -12.45 8.69 5.29
C TYR A 172 -12.87 10.01 4.62
N ASP A 173 -13.57 10.87 5.35
CA ASP A 173 -14.01 12.20 4.90
C ASP A 173 -12.86 13.04 4.30
N TYR A 174 -11.61 12.87 4.76
CA TYR A 174 -10.47 13.58 4.18
C TYR A 174 -10.10 13.04 2.78
N ILE A 175 -10.27 11.74 2.55
CA ILE A 175 -10.09 11.11 1.24
C ILE A 175 -11.17 11.61 0.28
N ASP A 176 -12.44 11.57 0.69
CA ASP A 176 -13.58 12.01 -0.13
C ASP A 176 -13.48 13.51 -0.50
N GLN A 177 -13.12 14.35 0.47
CA GLN A 177 -12.92 15.78 0.22
C GLN A 177 -11.72 16.05 -0.70
N ALA A 178 -10.63 15.28 -0.58
CA ALA A 178 -9.49 15.42 -1.47
C ALA A 178 -9.86 15.03 -2.91
N LEU A 179 -10.51 13.88 -3.10
CA LEU A 179 -11.02 13.45 -4.41
C LEU A 179 -11.96 14.49 -5.02
N THR A 180 -12.88 15.04 -4.21
CA THR A 180 -13.80 16.10 -4.63
C THR A 180 -13.05 17.38 -5.04
N ALA A 181 -12.09 17.83 -4.24
CA ALA A 181 -11.29 19.03 -4.53
C ALA A 181 -10.40 18.86 -5.77
N GLN A 182 -9.91 17.63 -6.01
CA GLN A 182 -9.11 17.26 -7.17
C GLN A 182 -9.95 16.96 -8.42
N ALA A 183 -11.29 16.96 -8.29
CA ALA A 183 -12.26 16.60 -9.32
C ALA A 183 -12.00 15.22 -9.95
N ILE A 184 -11.63 14.24 -9.12
CA ILE A 184 -11.33 12.87 -9.55
C ILE A 184 -12.52 11.95 -9.34
N GLU A 185 -12.86 11.20 -10.39
CA GLU A 185 -13.71 10.03 -10.29
C GLU A 185 -12.87 8.75 -10.46
N LEU A 186 -12.90 7.91 -9.43
CA LEU A 186 -12.24 6.62 -9.43
C LEU A 186 -12.93 5.64 -10.38
N ARG A 187 -12.12 4.75 -10.94
CA ARG A 187 -12.52 3.67 -11.84
C ARG A 187 -11.91 2.36 -11.37
N ALA A 188 -12.59 1.26 -11.68
CA ALA A 188 -12.04 -0.06 -11.43
C ALA A 188 -10.67 -0.21 -12.11
N GLY A 189 -9.70 -0.75 -11.37
CA GLY A 189 -8.32 -0.90 -11.79
C GLY A 189 -7.41 0.25 -11.38
N ASP A 190 -7.93 1.32 -10.78
CA ASP A 190 -7.10 2.41 -10.27
C ASP A 190 -6.16 1.92 -9.16
N ILE A 191 -4.94 2.46 -9.17
CA ILE A 191 -4.00 2.35 -8.07
C ILE A 191 -4.03 3.68 -7.33
N VAL A 192 -4.52 3.69 -6.10
CA VAL A 192 -4.64 4.93 -5.31
C VAL A 192 -3.40 5.12 -4.44
N MET A 193 -2.87 6.34 -4.44
CA MET A 193 -1.73 6.77 -3.64
C MET A 193 -2.17 7.91 -2.71
N LEU A 194 -2.26 7.64 -1.41
CA LEU A 194 -2.64 8.62 -0.39
C LEU A 194 -1.39 9.40 0.06
N HIS A 195 -1.33 10.68 -0.30
CA HIS A 195 -0.26 11.58 0.12
C HIS A 195 -0.66 12.32 1.39
N THR A 196 0.02 11.99 2.49
CA THR A 196 -0.24 12.50 3.85
C THR A 196 0.90 13.37 4.38
N GLY A 197 2.10 13.30 3.77
CA GLY A 197 3.31 13.99 4.23
C GLY A 197 4.10 13.24 5.30
N TRP A 198 3.61 12.09 5.78
CA TRP A 198 4.21 11.39 6.92
C TRP A 198 5.66 10.95 6.66
N CYS A 199 5.98 10.42 5.47
CA CYS A 199 7.35 10.04 5.12
C CYS A 199 8.31 11.25 5.15
N GLU A 200 7.95 12.38 4.54
CA GLU A 200 8.81 13.57 4.53
C GLU A 200 9.02 14.08 5.97
N TRP A 201 7.95 14.14 6.79
CA TRP A 201 8.05 14.48 8.22
C TRP A 201 8.97 13.53 8.99
N PHE A 202 8.80 12.21 8.87
CA PHE A 202 9.58 11.24 9.62
C PHE A 202 11.07 11.29 9.24
N LEU A 203 11.38 11.57 7.98
CA LEU A 203 12.76 11.66 7.50
C LEU A 203 13.48 12.93 7.98
N GLU A 204 12.76 13.97 8.37
CA GLU A 204 13.31 15.18 8.99
C GLU A 204 13.70 14.98 10.47
N LEU A 205 13.16 13.94 11.13
CA LEU A 205 13.48 13.63 12.52
C LEU A 205 14.93 13.17 12.68
N THR A 206 15.56 13.60 13.79
CA THR A 206 16.83 13.04 14.25
C THR A 206 16.67 11.58 14.67
N ALA A 207 17.77 10.83 14.74
CA ALA A 207 17.74 9.42 15.19
C ALA A 207 17.11 9.26 16.59
N GLU A 208 17.36 10.19 17.52
CA GLU A 208 16.76 10.18 18.85
C GLU A 208 15.24 10.39 18.79
N GLN A 209 14.77 11.34 17.99
CA GLN A 209 13.33 11.59 17.79
C GLN A 209 12.64 10.40 17.11
N LYS A 210 13.28 9.76 16.11
CA LYS A 210 12.76 8.53 15.50
C LYS A 210 12.59 7.41 16.52
N LEU A 211 13.59 7.20 17.38
CA LEU A 211 13.51 6.21 18.45
C LEU A 211 12.44 6.55 19.49
N ALA A 212 12.25 7.84 19.82
CA ALA A 212 11.17 8.29 20.68
C ALA A 212 9.80 8.01 20.05
N GLN A 213 9.62 8.29 18.75
CA GLN A 213 8.39 8.00 18.01
C GLN A 213 8.11 6.48 17.98
N GLN A 214 9.13 5.66 17.71
CA GLN A 214 9.05 4.20 17.78
C GLN A 214 8.66 3.70 19.18
N ALA A 215 9.16 4.36 20.24
CA ALA A 215 8.84 4.01 21.62
C ALA A 215 7.37 4.30 21.94
N LEU A 216 6.84 5.43 21.44
CA LEU A 216 5.41 5.77 21.52
C LEU A 216 4.52 4.81 20.73
N GLY A 217 5.03 4.25 19.63
CA GLY A 217 4.29 3.33 18.76
C GLY A 217 3.11 4.02 18.07
N ARG A 218 3.28 5.31 17.73
CA ARG A 218 2.26 6.13 17.08
C ARG A 218 2.65 6.46 15.66
N ALA A 219 1.71 6.37 14.73
CA ALA A 219 1.90 6.79 13.35
C ALA A 219 0.56 7.27 12.79
N THR A 220 0.59 8.39 12.05
CA THR A 220 -0.55 8.84 11.27
C THR A 220 -0.86 7.81 10.19
N GLY A 221 -2.13 7.63 9.93
CA GLY A 221 -2.65 6.84 8.83
C GLY A 221 -4.16 6.92 8.81
N ILE A 222 -4.77 6.17 7.91
CA ILE A 222 -6.22 6.10 7.78
C ILE A 222 -6.85 5.52 9.06
N GLU A 223 -7.94 6.13 9.51
CA GLU A 223 -8.73 5.64 10.63
C GLU A 223 -9.38 4.30 10.29
N GLN A 224 -9.36 3.36 11.23
CA GLN A 224 -10.03 2.07 11.06
C GLN A 224 -11.54 2.22 10.97
N SER A 225 -12.11 1.95 9.79
CA SER A 225 -13.53 2.08 9.53
C SER A 225 -13.98 1.14 8.41
N GLU A 226 -15.23 0.65 8.50
CA GLU A 226 -15.86 -0.12 7.41
C GLU A 226 -15.99 0.72 6.14
N GLU A 227 -16.21 2.03 6.27
CA GLU A 227 -16.38 2.97 5.16
C GLU A 227 -15.17 2.99 4.21
N VAL A 228 -13.94 2.91 4.75
CA VAL A 228 -12.72 2.82 3.93
C VAL A 228 -12.64 1.50 3.17
N LEU A 229 -13.07 0.40 3.78
CA LEU A 229 -13.08 -0.91 3.12
C LEU A 229 -14.15 -0.98 2.03
N ASP A 230 -15.35 -0.44 2.31
CA ASP A 230 -16.44 -0.30 1.35
C ASP A 230 -15.96 0.53 0.16
N TRP A 231 -15.40 1.72 0.41
CA TRP A 231 -14.87 2.59 -0.64
C TRP A 231 -13.78 1.91 -1.47
N ALA A 232 -12.79 1.29 -0.83
CA ALA A 232 -11.65 0.69 -1.52
C ALA A 232 -12.08 -0.50 -2.39
N TRP A 233 -12.95 -1.37 -1.87
CA TRP A 233 -13.46 -2.51 -2.63
C TRP A 233 -14.41 -2.07 -3.73
N ASP A 234 -15.47 -1.31 -3.40
CA ASP A 234 -16.54 -0.97 -4.36
C ASP A 234 -16.06 -0.04 -5.49
N SER A 235 -15.00 0.75 -5.25
CA SER A 235 -14.30 1.52 -6.31
C SER A 235 -13.50 0.64 -7.26
N GLY A 236 -13.23 -0.62 -6.89
CA GLY A 236 -12.44 -1.57 -7.66
C GLY A 236 -10.95 -1.26 -7.65
N LEU A 237 -10.40 -0.82 -6.51
CA LEU A 237 -8.98 -0.47 -6.41
C LEU A 237 -8.10 -1.70 -6.65
N ALA A 238 -7.12 -1.55 -7.54
CA ALA A 238 -6.14 -2.59 -7.80
C ALA A 238 -5.08 -2.69 -6.68
N LEU A 239 -4.75 -1.56 -6.06
CA LEU A 239 -3.78 -1.44 -4.98
C LEU A 239 -4.03 -0.13 -4.23
N LEU A 240 -3.88 -0.13 -2.90
CA LEU A 240 -3.93 1.07 -2.07
C LEU A 240 -2.54 1.34 -1.48
N ALA A 241 -1.93 2.45 -1.85
CA ALA A 241 -0.63 2.89 -1.34
C ALA A 241 -0.77 4.16 -0.51
N ALA A 242 0.14 4.36 0.43
CA ALA A 242 0.28 5.59 1.19
C ALA A 242 1.76 5.91 1.45
N ASP A 243 2.04 7.17 1.75
CA ASP A 243 3.32 7.62 2.30
C ASP A 243 3.38 7.52 3.83
N THR A 244 2.59 6.63 4.44
CA THR A 244 2.56 6.35 5.87
C THR A 244 3.24 5.02 6.19
N PHE A 245 3.52 4.77 7.48
CA PHE A 245 4.19 3.55 7.93
C PHE A 245 3.35 2.29 7.77
N ALA A 246 2.03 2.36 8.01
CA ALA A 246 1.17 1.17 8.10
C ALA A 246 -0.11 1.30 7.26
N VAL A 247 -0.19 2.25 6.31
CA VAL A 247 -1.44 2.74 5.66
C VAL A 247 -2.43 3.36 6.64
N GLU A 248 -2.94 2.58 7.59
CA GLU A 248 -3.82 2.94 8.70
C GLU A 248 -3.04 3.47 9.93
N CYS A 249 -3.71 4.20 10.82
CA CYS A 249 -3.06 4.82 11.97
C CYS A 249 -2.68 3.81 13.06
N LEU A 250 -1.59 4.08 13.76
CA LEU A 250 -1.16 3.35 14.95
C LEU A 250 -1.24 4.23 16.22
N PRO A 251 -1.73 3.69 17.34
CA PRO A 251 -2.51 2.46 17.45
C PRO A 251 -3.85 2.58 16.73
N ALA A 252 -4.54 1.45 16.53
CA ALA A 252 -5.92 1.49 16.07
C ALA A 252 -6.78 2.38 16.99
N VAL A 253 -7.73 3.11 16.40
CA VAL A 253 -8.59 4.03 17.17
C VAL A 253 -9.40 3.26 18.22
N PRO A 254 -9.68 3.85 19.41
CA PRO A 254 -10.43 3.16 20.45
C PRO A 254 -11.81 2.64 20.03
N GLY A 255 -12.42 3.28 19.03
CA GLY A 255 -13.71 2.92 18.45
C GLY A 255 -13.64 1.98 17.25
N SER A 256 -12.47 1.42 16.92
CA SER A 256 -12.30 0.59 15.71
C SER A 256 -13.32 -0.57 15.69
N PRO A 257 -14.03 -0.78 14.56
CA PRO A 257 -15.00 -1.87 14.45
C PRO A 257 -14.31 -3.26 14.46
N PHE A 258 -12.99 -3.31 14.22
CA PHE A 258 -12.24 -4.55 14.07
C PHE A 258 -11.62 -5.05 15.38
N VAL A 259 -11.76 -4.35 16.52
CA VAL A 259 -11.17 -4.75 17.81
C VAL A 259 -11.51 -6.19 18.19
N ARG A 260 -12.70 -6.68 17.81
CA ARG A 260 -13.13 -8.06 18.07
C ARG A 260 -12.77 -9.05 16.99
N SER A 261 -12.76 -8.63 15.72
CA SER A 261 -12.50 -9.51 14.57
C SER A 261 -11.02 -9.62 14.19
N ALA A 262 -10.18 -8.71 14.68
CA ALA A 262 -8.72 -8.70 14.49
C ALA A 262 -7.97 -8.61 15.85
N PRO A 263 -8.23 -9.52 16.82
CA PRO A 263 -7.59 -9.46 18.13
C PRO A 263 -6.05 -9.58 18.07
N ASN A 264 -5.50 -10.33 17.11
CA ASN A 264 -4.04 -10.46 16.96
C ASN A 264 -3.40 -9.24 16.28
N ASP A 265 -4.20 -8.38 15.66
CA ASP A 265 -3.79 -7.09 15.10
C ASP A 265 -4.34 -5.89 15.88
N ARG A 266 -4.89 -6.10 17.07
CA ARG A 266 -5.41 -5.05 17.96
C ARG A 266 -6.45 -4.13 17.30
N GLY A 267 -7.25 -4.67 16.39
CA GLY A 267 -8.32 -3.93 15.71
C GLY A 267 -7.89 -3.14 14.49
N MET A 268 -6.77 -3.52 13.85
CA MET A 268 -6.36 -2.99 12.56
C MET A 268 -7.17 -3.58 11.40
N MET A 269 -7.10 -2.94 10.22
CA MET A 269 -7.76 -3.32 8.96
C MET A 269 -6.89 -4.17 8.03
N HIS A 270 -5.58 -4.31 8.25
CA HIS A 270 -4.67 -5.01 7.33
C HIS A 270 -5.18 -6.38 6.87
N GLN A 271 -5.76 -7.17 7.79
CA GLN A 271 -6.31 -8.48 7.45
C GLN A 271 -7.52 -8.40 6.49
N GLU A 272 -8.30 -7.32 6.57
CA GLU A 272 -9.46 -7.12 5.72
C GLU A 272 -9.01 -6.82 4.29
N PHE A 273 -7.99 -5.97 4.11
CA PHE A 273 -7.39 -5.72 2.80
C PHE A 273 -6.72 -6.97 2.22
N LEU A 274 -5.75 -7.54 2.94
CA LEU A 274 -4.87 -8.57 2.38
C LEU A 274 -5.56 -9.93 2.32
N ALA A 275 -5.99 -10.45 3.48
CA ALA A 275 -6.49 -11.81 3.58
C ALA A 275 -7.92 -11.96 3.04
N LYS A 276 -8.79 -10.98 3.28
CA LYS A 276 -10.20 -11.09 2.88
C LYS A 276 -10.46 -10.54 1.47
N LEU A 277 -9.96 -9.35 1.16
CA LEU A 277 -10.22 -8.70 -0.14
C LEU A 277 -9.16 -9.02 -1.20
N GLY A 278 -7.97 -9.47 -0.82
CA GLY A 278 -6.88 -9.73 -1.77
C GLY A 278 -6.28 -8.45 -2.32
N MET A 279 -6.34 -7.36 -1.57
CA MET A 279 -5.85 -6.04 -1.96
C MET A 279 -4.45 -5.80 -1.39
N PRO A 280 -3.42 -5.68 -2.24
CA PRO A 280 -2.10 -5.29 -1.80
C PRO A 280 -2.11 -3.89 -1.20
N LEU A 281 -1.28 -3.71 -0.18
CA LEU A 281 -1.03 -2.42 0.45
C LEU A 281 0.36 -1.92 0.08
N GLY A 282 0.48 -0.62 -0.20
CA GLY A 282 1.75 0.05 -0.41
C GLY A 282 2.08 0.96 0.76
N GLU A 283 3.24 0.76 1.38
CA GLU A 283 3.67 1.54 2.54
C GLU A 283 4.96 2.30 2.26
N LEU A 284 5.10 3.46 2.88
CA LEU A 284 6.28 4.32 2.78
C LEU A 284 6.59 4.77 1.34
N TRP A 285 5.56 5.04 0.51
CA TRP A 285 5.77 5.49 -0.86
C TRP A 285 6.26 6.94 -0.93
N ARG A 286 7.22 7.22 -1.82
CA ARG A 286 7.80 8.55 -2.02
C ARG A 286 6.92 9.42 -2.90
N LEU A 287 5.87 9.97 -2.29
CA LEU A 287 4.81 10.68 -3.02
C LEU A 287 5.03 12.20 -3.13
N GLY A 288 5.74 12.84 -2.19
CA GLY A 288 5.88 14.30 -2.13
C GLY A 288 6.34 15.00 -3.43
N PRO A 289 7.40 14.52 -4.11
CA PRO A 289 7.82 15.12 -5.39
C PRO A 289 6.77 15.02 -6.49
N LEU A 290 6.05 13.89 -6.57
CA LEU A 290 4.97 13.70 -7.53
C LEU A 290 3.78 14.60 -7.17
N ALA A 291 3.38 14.65 -5.90
CA ALA A 291 2.30 15.48 -5.39
C ALA A 291 2.50 16.95 -5.73
N ARG A 292 3.69 17.51 -5.44
CA ARG A 292 4.03 18.90 -5.79
C ARG A 292 3.95 19.16 -7.29
N ARG A 293 4.35 18.20 -8.13
CA ARG A 293 4.27 18.35 -9.58
C ARG A 293 2.83 18.29 -10.08
N MET A 294 2.05 17.34 -9.58
CA MET A 294 0.64 17.15 -9.90
C MET A 294 -0.20 18.37 -9.48
N ASP A 295 0.07 18.94 -8.30
CA ASP A 295 -0.55 20.19 -7.84
C ASP A 295 -0.20 21.36 -8.77
N ALA A 296 1.07 21.54 -9.13
CA ALA A 296 1.45 22.61 -10.07
C ALA A 296 0.78 22.50 -11.45
N LEU A 297 0.39 21.28 -11.86
CA LEU A 297 -0.30 21.00 -13.11
C LEU A 297 -1.83 20.93 -12.96
N GLN A 298 -2.34 20.87 -11.72
CA GLN A 298 -3.72 20.51 -11.41
C GLN A 298 -4.16 19.22 -12.14
N ARG A 299 -3.28 18.21 -12.16
CA ARG A 299 -3.50 16.89 -12.77
C ARG A 299 -3.04 15.81 -11.80
N TRP A 300 -3.95 14.94 -11.36
CA TRP A 300 -3.72 14.00 -10.26
C TRP A 300 -3.67 12.53 -10.70
N GLU A 301 -3.57 12.32 -12.01
CA GLU A 301 -3.57 11.00 -12.64
C GLU A 301 -2.23 10.76 -13.36
N ALA A 302 -1.71 9.54 -13.26
CA ALA A 302 -0.47 9.12 -13.92
C ALA A 302 -0.62 7.73 -14.55
N PHE A 303 0.22 7.42 -15.53
CA PHE A 303 0.55 6.02 -15.81
C PHE A 303 1.41 5.51 -14.65
N LEU A 304 1.01 4.41 -14.01
CA LEU A 304 1.73 3.85 -12.89
C LEU A 304 2.08 2.39 -13.17
N SER A 305 3.34 2.03 -12.90
CA SER A 305 3.84 0.67 -12.93
C SER A 305 4.39 0.29 -11.57
N VAL A 306 3.89 -0.80 -10.99
CA VAL A 306 4.38 -1.40 -9.76
C VAL A 306 4.88 -2.80 -10.11
N LYS A 307 6.19 -3.02 -9.93
CA LYS A 307 6.82 -4.28 -10.30
C LYS A 307 7.68 -4.80 -9.14
N PRO A 308 7.07 -5.56 -8.22
CA PRO A 308 7.79 -6.24 -7.16
C PRO A 308 8.98 -7.08 -7.66
N LEU A 309 9.93 -7.33 -6.77
CA LEU A 309 10.98 -8.32 -6.98
C LEU A 309 10.35 -9.70 -7.20
N ASN A 310 10.91 -10.47 -8.13
CA ASN A 310 10.49 -11.86 -8.35
C ASN A 310 11.16 -12.77 -7.30
N VAL A 311 10.64 -12.71 -6.07
CA VAL A 311 11.07 -13.58 -4.96
C VAL A 311 9.96 -14.57 -4.66
N THR A 312 10.15 -15.82 -5.11
CA THR A 312 9.16 -16.89 -4.93
C THR A 312 8.75 -17.03 -3.48
N GLY A 313 7.45 -16.86 -3.23
CA GLY A 313 6.84 -17.05 -1.92
C GLY A 313 7.07 -15.91 -0.92
N ALA A 314 7.65 -14.78 -1.35
CA ALA A 314 7.84 -13.64 -0.46
C ALA A 314 6.50 -13.05 -0.01
N THR A 315 6.51 -12.54 1.23
CA THR A 315 5.34 -11.91 1.86
C THR A 315 5.13 -10.46 1.45
N GLY A 316 6.13 -9.86 0.82
CA GLY A 316 6.10 -8.49 0.33
C GLY A 316 7.32 -8.26 -0.55
N SER A 317 7.54 -7.03 -0.95
CA SER A 317 8.67 -6.63 -1.77
C SER A 317 8.85 -5.12 -1.69
N PRO A 318 10.05 -4.58 -1.98
CA PRO A 318 10.15 -3.21 -2.48
C PRO A 318 9.12 -2.96 -3.58
N ALA A 319 8.50 -1.79 -3.59
CA ALA A 319 7.46 -1.49 -4.57
C ALA A 319 8.02 -1.45 -6.00
N ASN A 320 9.22 -0.85 -6.15
CA ASN A 320 9.86 -0.59 -7.44
C ASN A 320 8.83 0.06 -8.39
N ALA A 321 8.23 1.14 -7.88
CA ALA A 321 7.08 1.80 -8.46
C ALA A 321 7.51 3.06 -9.21
N VAL A 322 6.97 3.24 -10.41
CA VAL A 322 7.28 4.37 -11.28
C VAL A 322 5.98 5.01 -11.77
N ALA A 323 5.84 6.32 -11.53
CA ALA A 323 4.78 7.14 -12.11
C ALA A 323 5.31 7.92 -13.33
N ILE A 324 4.48 8.06 -14.36
CA ILE A 324 4.76 8.83 -15.57
C ILE A 324 3.56 9.72 -15.90
N ILE A 325 3.80 11.01 -16.11
CA ILE A 325 2.77 12.04 -16.41
C ILE A 325 3.00 12.76 -17.74
#